data_AF-A0A8W8MLA5-F1
#
_entry.id   AF-A0A8W8MLA5-F1
#
_cell.length_a   1.000
_cell.length_b   1.000
_cell.length_c   1.000
_cell.angle_alpha   90.00
_cell.angle_beta   90.00
_cell.angle_gamma   90.00
#
_symmetry.space_group_name_H-M   'P 1'
#
loop_
_entity.id
_entity.type
_entity.pdbx_description
1 polymer ?
#
loop_
_entity_poly.entity_id
_entity_poly.type
_entity_poly.pdbx_seq_one_letter_code
_entity_poly.pdbx_strand_id
1 'polypeptide(L)'
;MPSFMEKGEKQLSTDAANTSRLVTKIRWVVESANARIKQWKYLSYILPSSQIPFIGDYVRIVCSICNRYLKPLASGSVEEDQALGAKMLFLSKQVNQLKEQVEEQHLDRRTVCWREVQGW
;
A
#
# COMPACT_ATOMS: atom_id res chain seq x y z
N MET A 1 -4.26 -4.63 -10.27
CA MET A 1 -2.80 -4.44 -10.49
C MET A 1 -2.56 -2.94 -10.68
N PRO A 2 -1.44 -2.34 -10.20
CA PRO A 2 -1.18 -0.92 -10.43
C PRO A 2 -1.22 -0.61 -11.93
N SER A 3 -1.80 0.53 -12.28
CA SER A 3 -1.90 0.99 -13.66
C SER A 3 -0.54 1.40 -14.19
N PHE A 4 -0.23 0.99 -15.42
CA PHE A 4 0.95 1.46 -16.15
C PHE A 4 0.67 2.84 -16.74
N MET A 5 1.68 3.71 -16.83
CA MET A 5 1.56 4.95 -17.59
C MET A 5 1.55 4.64 -19.09
N GLU A 6 0.75 5.40 -19.84
CA GLU A 6 0.76 5.30 -21.28
C GLU A 6 2.01 5.95 -21.88
N LYS A 7 2.34 5.55 -23.11
CA LYS A 7 3.55 6.04 -23.79
C LYS A 7 3.44 7.54 -24.05
N GLY A 8 4.35 8.32 -23.47
CA GLY A 8 4.40 9.78 -23.62
C GLY A 8 3.80 10.54 -22.43
N GLU A 9 3.13 9.84 -21.50
CA GLU A 9 2.68 10.45 -20.26
C GLU A 9 3.81 10.52 -19.22
N LYS A 10 3.84 11.63 -18.47
CA LYS A 10 4.80 11.84 -17.38
C LYS A 10 4.22 11.47 -16.01
N GLN A 11 2.90 11.33 -15.90
CA GLN A 11 2.21 11.09 -14.64
C GLN A 11 0.90 10.34 -14.88
N LEU A 12 0.53 9.46 -13.93
CA LEU A 12 -0.78 8.81 -13.90
C LEU A 12 -1.91 9.83 -13.65
N SER A 13 -3.11 9.53 -14.16
CA SER A 13 -4.33 10.24 -13.78
C SER A 13 -4.57 10.15 -12.26
N THR A 14 -5.31 11.12 -11.70
CA THR A 14 -5.65 11.14 -10.26
C THR A 14 -6.32 9.83 -9.84
N ASP A 15 -7.26 9.33 -10.64
CA ASP A 15 -8.01 8.10 -10.35
C ASP A 15 -7.14 6.85 -10.41
N ALA A 16 -6.28 6.75 -11.44
CA ALA A 16 -5.34 5.64 -11.60
C ALA A 16 -4.31 5.60 -10.46
N ALA A 17 -3.80 6.78 -10.08
CA ALA A 17 -2.89 6.93 -8.94
C ALA A 17 -3.57 6.57 -7.61
N ASN A 18 -4.80 7.04 -7.38
CA ASN A 18 -5.55 6.74 -6.16
C ASN A 18 -5.91 5.25 -6.06
N THR A 19 -6.32 4.62 -7.16
CA THR A 19 -6.55 3.17 -7.23
C THR A 19 -5.28 2.40 -6.89
N SER A 20 -4.14 2.79 -7.48
CA SER A 20 -2.84 2.18 -7.20
C SER A 20 -2.41 2.32 -5.74
N ARG A 21 -2.70 3.48 -5.10
CA ARG A 21 -2.47 3.69 -3.66
C ARG A 21 -3.33 2.76 -2.80
N LEU A 22 -4.62 2.60 -3.10
CA LEU A 22 -5.51 1.69 -2.37
C LEU A 22 -5.01 0.24 -2.45
N VAL A 23 -4.69 -0.23 -3.66
CA VAL A 23 -4.12 -1.57 -3.87
C VAL A 23 -2.83 -1.75 -3.07
N THR A 24 -1.97 -0.74 -3.05
CA THR A 24 -0.70 -0.79 -2.31
C THR A 24 -0.94 -0.88 -0.80
N LYS A 25 -1.89 -0.12 -0.24
CA LYS A 25 -2.25 -0.21 1.18
C LYS A 25 -2.75 -1.60 1.58
N ILE A 26 -3.58 -2.24 0.75
CA ILE A 26 -4.02 -3.64 0.98
C ILE A 26 -2.82 -4.59 0.89
N ARG A 27 -1.96 -4.42 -0.11
CA ARG A 27 -0.75 -5.24 -0.29
C ARG A 27 0.13 -5.22 0.96
N TRP A 28 0.33 -4.06 1.59
CA TRP A 28 1.10 -3.94 2.83
C TRP A 28 0.60 -4.89 3.94
N VAL A 29 -0.72 -5.00 4.11
CA VAL A 29 -1.32 -5.91 5.11
C VAL A 29 -1.05 -7.38 4.75
N VAL A 30 -1.24 -7.75 3.49
CA VAL A 30 -0.98 -9.11 2.99
C VAL A 30 0.50 -9.48 3.10
N GLU A 31 1.40 -8.58 2.71
CA GLU A 31 2.85 -8.77 2.83
C GLU A 31 3.28 -8.91 4.29
N SER A 32 2.68 -8.13 5.19
CA SER A 32 2.94 -8.24 6.63
C SER A 32 2.50 -9.59 7.19
N ALA A 33 1.35 -10.11 6.76
CA ALA A 33 0.90 -11.46 7.12
C ALA A 33 1.84 -12.54 6.55
N ASN A 34 2.19 -12.45 5.28
CA ASN A 34 3.12 -13.38 4.63
C ASN A 34 4.51 -13.35 5.26
N ALA A 35 5.01 -12.18 5.66
CA ALA A 35 6.28 -12.05 6.36
C ALA A 35 6.30 -12.85 7.66
N ARG A 36 5.19 -12.84 8.43
CA ARG A 36 5.06 -13.64 9.66
C ARG A 36 5.14 -15.14 9.37
N ILE A 37 4.47 -15.62 8.33
CA ILE A 37 4.50 -17.04 7.94
C ILE A 37 5.92 -17.45 7.49
N LYS A 38 6.59 -16.60 6.70
CA LYS A 38 7.94 -16.86 6.18
C LYS A 38 9.03 -16.90 7.25
N GLN A 39 8.79 -16.38 8.44
CA GLN A 39 9.75 -16.50 9.57
C GLN A 39 9.86 -17.94 10.10
N TRP A 40 8.91 -18.82 9.77
CA TRP A 40 8.90 -20.19 10.25
C TRP A 40 9.83 -21.07 9.41
N LYS A 41 10.95 -21.47 10.01
CA LYS A 41 11.97 -22.31 9.37
C LYS A 41 11.38 -23.54 8.68
N TYR A 42 10.42 -24.21 9.32
CA TYR A 42 9.75 -25.38 8.76
C TYR A 42 9.15 -25.12 7.37
N LEU A 43 8.50 -23.97 7.18
CA LEU A 43 7.89 -23.57 5.91
C LEU A 43 8.89 -22.98 4.89
N SER A 44 10.13 -22.71 5.33
CA SER A 44 11.21 -22.23 4.46
C SER A 44 12.01 -23.36 3.80
N TYR A 45 11.87 -24.60 4.28
CA TYR A 45 12.57 -25.77 3.74
C TYR A 45 11.76 -26.51 2.68
N ILE A 46 12.46 -27.28 1.84
CA ILE A 46 11.85 -28.21 0.91
C ILE A 46 11.26 -29.38 1.71
N LEU A 47 9.94 -29.55 1.63
CA LEU A 47 9.25 -30.65 2.30
C LEU A 47 9.25 -31.90 1.40
N PRO A 48 9.34 -33.12 1.99
CA PRO A 48 9.14 -34.36 1.24
C PRO A 48 7.76 -34.41 0.57
N SER A 49 7.66 -35.04 -0.60
CA SER A 49 6.38 -35.14 -1.34
C SER A 49 5.26 -35.82 -0.55
N SER A 50 5.60 -36.70 0.40
CA SER A 50 4.64 -37.32 1.32
C SER A 50 3.90 -36.31 2.21
N GLN A 51 4.45 -35.11 2.35
CA GLN A 51 3.92 -34.05 3.19
C GLN A 51 2.98 -33.09 2.46
N ILE A 52 2.91 -33.17 1.12
CA ILE A 52 2.07 -32.30 0.30
C ILE A 52 0.60 -32.28 0.76
N PRO A 53 -0.04 -33.41 1.12
CA PRO A 53 -1.42 -33.40 1.60
C PRO A 53 -1.65 -32.57 2.87
N PHE A 54 -0.60 -32.34 3.67
CA PHE A 54 -0.69 -31.68 4.98
C PHE A 54 -0.25 -30.21 4.98
N ILE A 55 0.22 -29.66 3.84
CA ILE A 55 0.72 -28.27 3.74
C ILE A 55 -0.34 -27.27 4.24
N GLY A 56 -1.60 -27.48 3.90
CA GLY A 56 -2.70 -26.62 4.36
C GLY A 56 -2.81 -26.59 5.88
N ASP A 57 -2.64 -27.73 6.54
CA ASP A 57 -2.70 -27.82 8.00
C ASP A 57 -1.48 -27.19 8.66
N TYR A 58 -0.28 -27.34 8.08
CA TYR A 58 0.91 -26.65 8.55
C TYR A 58 0.76 -25.14 8.53
N VAL A 59 0.23 -24.58 7.43
CA VAL A 59 -0.05 -23.14 7.35
C VAL A 59 -1.10 -22.72 8.37
N ARG A 60 -2.18 -23.49 8.56
CA ARG A 60 -3.22 -23.18 9.57
C ARG A 60 -2.66 -23.18 10.99
N ILE A 61 -1.83 -24.16 11.34
CA ILE A 61 -1.16 -24.25 12.65
C ILE A 61 -0.24 -23.05 12.85
N VAL A 62 0.59 -22.72 11.87
CA VAL A 62 1.47 -21.54 11.96
C VAL A 62 0.66 -20.26 12.12
N CYS A 63 -0.41 -20.08 11.34
CA CYS A 63 -1.28 -18.92 11.42
C CYS A 63 -2.01 -18.83 12.77
N SER A 64 -2.47 -19.94 13.35
CA SER A 64 -3.13 -19.93 14.66
C SER A 64 -2.16 -19.54 15.79
N ILE A 65 -0.92 -20.02 15.74
CA ILE A 65 0.14 -19.59 16.67
C ILE A 65 0.44 -18.10 16.49
N CYS A 66 0.60 -17.63 15.24
CA CYS A 66 0.81 -16.22 14.94
C CYS A 66 -0.32 -15.34 15.52
N ASN A 67 -1.57 -15.74 15.32
CA ASN A 67 -2.73 -14.99 15.81
C ASN A 67 -2.84 -14.99 17.33
N ARG A 68 -2.38 -16.04 18.02
CA ARG A 68 -2.43 -16.15 19.48
C ARG A 68 -1.33 -15.35 20.17
N TYR A 69 -0.11 -15.34 19.63
CA TYR A 69 1.07 -14.85 20.35
C TYR A 69 1.75 -13.63 19.74
N LEU A 70 1.54 -13.33 18.45
CA LEU A 70 2.07 -12.11 17.85
C LEU A 70 1.09 -10.95 18.03
N LYS A 71 1.62 -9.73 18.04
CA LYS A 71 0.78 -8.52 18.04
C LYS A 71 -0.20 -8.59 16.85
N PRO A 72 -1.49 -8.24 17.02
CA PRO A 72 -2.42 -8.17 15.90
C PRO A 72 -1.89 -7.29 14.76
N LEU A 73 -2.21 -7.64 13.52
CA LEU A 73 -1.96 -6.75 12.37
C LEU A 73 -2.98 -5.59 12.33
N ALA A 74 -4.18 -5.87 12.85
CA ALA A 74 -5.22 -4.89 13.10
C ALA A 74 -4.85 -4.00 14.30
N SER A 75 -5.49 -2.83 14.38
CA SER A 75 -5.35 -1.92 15.54
C SER A 75 -5.89 -2.53 16.84
N GLY A 76 -6.75 -3.55 16.74
CA GLY A 76 -7.47 -4.15 17.85
C GLY A 76 -8.90 -3.63 18.01
N SER A 77 -9.29 -2.64 17.20
CA SER A 77 -10.65 -2.09 17.11
C SER A 77 -11.19 -2.25 15.69
N VAL A 78 -12.27 -3.01 15.55
CA VAL A 78 -12.90 -3.24 14.24
C VAL A 78 -13.47 -1.93 13.70
N GLU A 79 -14.05 -1.12 14.58
CA GLU A 79 -14.63 0.18 14.25
C GLU A 79 -13.57 1.15 13.73
N GLU A 80 -12.39 1.20 14.36
CA GLU A 80 -11.28 2.06 13.92
C GLU A 80 -10.73 1.63 12.57
N ASP A 81 -10.53 0.33 12.36
CA ASP A 81 -10.03 -0.20 11.09
C ASP A 81 -11.04 0.05 9.95
N GLN A 82 -12.34 -0.11 10.21
CA GLN A 82 -13.40 0.22 9.26
C GLN A 82 -13.46 1.72 8.97
N ALA A 83 -13.39 2.57 9.99
CA ALA A 83 -13.38 4.02 9.84
C ALA A 83 -12.16 4.49 9.01
N LEU A 84 -11.00 3.89 9.24
CA LEU A 84 -9.79 4.15 8.46
C LEU A 84 -9.97 3.74 6.99
N GLY A 85 -10.53 2.56 6.73
CA GLY A 85 -10.84 2.09 5.38
C GLY A 85 -11.83 3.01 4.66
N ALA A 86 -12.90 3.42 5.34
CA ALA A 86 -13.89 4.36 4.82
C ALA A 86 -13.26 5.72 4.50
N LYS A 87 -12.39 6.23 5.39
CA LYS A 87 -11.62 7.47 5.16
C LYS A 87 -10.71 7.35 3.94
N MET A 88 -10.00 6.24 3.76
CA MET A 88 -9.16 6.02 2.58
C MET A 88 -9.98 6.04 1.28
N LEU A 89 -11.15 5.38 1.28
CA LEU A 89 -12.04 5.36 0.12
C LEU A 89 -12.63 6.74 -0.16
N PHE A 90 -13.03 7.47 0.87
CA PHE A 90 -13.51 8.85 0.73
C PHE A 90 -12.44 9.74 0.10
N LEU A 91 -11.21 9.71 0.64
CA LEU A 91 -10.08 10.50 0.14
C LEU A 91 -9.69 10.12 -1.30
N SER A 92 -9.80 8.85 -1.68
CA SER A 92 -9.50 8.42 -3.06
C SER A 92 -10.42 9.01 -4.12
N LYS A 93 -11.61 9.48 -3.71
CA LYS A 93 -12.62 10.09 -4.58
C LYS A 93 -12.59 11.62 -4.54
N GLN A 94 -11.76 12.21 -3.68
CA GLN A 94 -11.65 13.66 -3.60
C GLN A 94 -10.90 14.22 -4.79
N VAL A 95 -11.30 15.42 -5.19
CA VAL A 95 -10.64 16.19 -6.24
C VAL A 95 -9.22 16.56 -5.79
N ASN A 96 -8.27 16.48 -6.71
CA ASN A 96 -6.89 16.86 -6.43
C ASN A 96 -6.72 18.37 -6.57
N GLN A 97 -7.02 19.10 -5.50
CA GLN A 97 -6.93 20.56 -5.44
C GLN A 97 -5.53 21.09 -5.79
N LEU A 98 -4.47 20.34 -5.45
CA LEU A 98 -3.11 20.73 -5.82
C LEU A 98 -2.91 20.66 -7.34
N LYS A 99 -3.46 19.64 -8.00
CA LYS A 99 -3.40 19.52 -9.45
C LYS A 99 -4.11 20.71 -10.10
N GLU A 100 -5.32 21.05 -9.64
CA GLU A 100 -6.06 22.21 -10.12
C GLU A 100 -5.25 23.49 -9.98
N GLN A 101 -4.67 23.75 -8.80
CA GLN A 101 -3.85 24.94 -8.57
C GLN A 101 -2.62 25.00 -9.47
N VAL A 102 -1.95 23.87 -9.71
CA VAL A 102 -0.79 23.80 -10.61
C VAL A 102 -1.18 24.13 -12.04
N GLU A 103 -2.31 23.60 -12.51
CA GLU A 103 -2.82 23.83 -13.87
C GLU A 103 -3.32 25.27 -14.05
N GLU A 104 -4.08 25.80 -13.09
CA GLU A 104 -4.60 27.17 -13.10
C GLU A 104 -3.50 28.24 -13.06
N GLN A 105 -2.46 28.03 -12.25
CA GLN A 105 -1.37 28.98 -12.07
C GLN A 105 -0.17 28.70 -13.00
N HIS A 106 -0.28 27.71 -13.89
CA HIS A 106 0.79 27.26 -14.78
C HIS A 106 2.13 27.02 -14.06
N LEU A 107 2.06 26.46 -12.84
CA LEU A 107 3.23 26.27 -11.98
C LEU A 107 4.16 25.18 -12.50
N ASP A 108 3.65 24.28 -13.35
CA ASP A 108 4.42 23.29 -14.09
C ASP A 108 5.38 23.92 -15.12
N ARG A 109 5.15 25.20 -15.48
CA ARG A 109 5.91 25.93 -16.51
C ARG A 109 6.90 26.96 -15.97
N ARG A 110 7.17 26.99 -14.65
CA ARG A 110 8.09 27.99 -14.09
C ARG A 110 9.53 27.81 -14.54
N THR A 111 9.98 28.70 -15.41
CA THR A 111 11.39 29.08 -15.56
C THR A 111 11.84 29.77 -14.27
N VAL A 112 12.83 29.22 -13.59
CA VAL A 112 13.39 29.81 -12.36
C VAL A 112 14.07 31.13 -12.72
N CYS A 113 13.51 32.26 -12.29
CA CYS A 113 14.18 33.55 -12.39
C CYS A 113 14.82 33.84 -11.02
N TRP A 114 16.11 33.52 -10.91
CA TRP A 114 16.91 33.86 -9.73
C TRP A 114 16.88 35.37 -9.57
N ARG A 115 16.39 35.85 -8.42
CA ARG A 115 16.46 37.27 -8.06
C ARG A 115 17.55 37.44 -7.01
N GLU A 116 18.38 38.44 -7.24
CA GLU A 116 19.41 38.85 -6.30
C GLU A 116 18.74 39.29 -5.00
N VAL A 117 19.21 38.75 -3.87
CA VAL A 117 18.72 39.14 -2.55
C VAL A 117 19.25 40.54 -2.29
N GLN A 118 18.40 41.57 -2.38
CA GLN A 118 18.80 42.92 -1.95
C GLN A 118 19.03 42.87 -0.44
N GLY A 119 20.22 43.31 -0.04
CA GLY A 119 20.81 43.10 1.28
C GLY A 119 20.01 43.67 2.45
N TRP A 120 20.38 43.18 3.64
CA TRP A 120 19.94 43.64 4.96
C TRP A 120 20.34 45.09 5.23
#